data_AF-A0A1B2LXA6-F1
#
_entry.id   AF-A0A1B2LXA6-F1
#
_cell.length_a   1.000
_cell.length_b   1.000
_cell.length_c   1.000
_cell.angle_alpha   90.00
_cell.angle_beta   90.00
_cell.angle_gamma   90.00
#
_symmetry.space_group_name_H-M   'P 1'
#
loop_
_entity.id
_entity.type
_entity.pdbx_description
1 polymer ?
#
loop_
_entity_poly.entity_id
_entity_poly.type
_entity_poly.pdbx_seq_one_letter_code
_entity_poly.pdbx_strand_id
1 'polypeptide(L)'
;MSEQEEVLETGNFVKRKQFSQATPEHYRLAFDFDANGQKVLEDLVARFCKSTYVRGGQDAERESCYRAGQASVVNLILTKINQANDPNYKTEELNDE
;
A
#
# COMPACT_ATOMS: atom_id res chain seq x y z
N MET A 1 50.14 25.15 10.29
CA MET A 1 49.39 24.08 10.99
C MET A 1 47.92 24.40 10.85
N SER A 2 47.23 23.69 9.97
CA SER A 2 45.77 23.75 9.85
C SER A 2 45.32 22.33 9.53
N GLU A 3 45.03 21.57 10.59
CA GLU A 3 44.48 20.22 10.50
C GLU A 3 43.04 20.34 10.02
N GLN A 4 42.75 19.79 8.84
CA GLN A 4 41.39 19.62 8.34
C GLN A 4 40.88 18.28 8.89
N GLU A 5 39.98 18.35 9.87
CA GLU A 5 39.26 17.18 10.38
C GLU A 5 38.41 16.56 9.26
N GLU A 6 38.78 15.36 8.81
CA GLU A 6 37.93 14.51 7.98
C GLU A 6 36.70 14.08 8.78
N VAL A 7 35.55 14.67 8.46
CA VAL A 7 34.26 14.24 9.00
C VAL A 7 33.90 12.90 8.36
N LEU A 8 34.19 11.80 9.06
CA LEU A 8 33.78 10.46 8.67
C LEU A 8 32.25 10.34 8.75
N GLU A 9 31.57 10.48 7.61
CA GLU A 9 30.13 10.25 7.50
C GLU A 9 29.81 8.78 7.83
N THR A 10 29.37 8.51 9.05
CA THR A 10 28.93 7.18 9.49
C THR A 10 27.44 7.01 9.15
N GLY A 11 27.15 6.69 7.89
CA GLY A 11 25.82 6.28 7.46
C GLY A 11 25.47 4.85 7.90
N ASN A 12 24.25 4.64 8.42
CA ASN A 12 23.75 3.29 8.71
C ASN A 12 23.31 2.61 7.40
N PHE A 13 24.18 1.81 6.80
CA PHE A 13 23.88 1.08 5.57
C PHE A 13 22.93 -0.09 5.85
N VAL A 14 21.64 0.08 5.51
CA VAL A 14 20.66 -1.00 5.62
C VAL A 14 20.94 -2.04 4.53
N LYS A 15 21.47 -3.20 4.93
CA LYS A 15 21.58 -4.37 4.04
C LYS A 15 20.18 -4.85 3.66
N ARG A 16 19.74 -4.56 2.44
CA ARG A 16 18.49 -5.10 1.90
C ARG A 16 18.67 -6.61 1.69
N LYS A 17 18.04 -7.42 2.53
CA LYS A 17 17.83 -8.85 2.19
C LYS A 17 16.87 -8.90 1.01
N GLN A 18 17.23 -9.65 -0.03
CA GLN A 18 16.29 -9.99 -1.10
C GLN A 18 15.28 -10.99 -0.51
N PHE A 19 14.10 -10.48 -0.16
CA PHE A 19 12.96 -11.33 0.18
C PHE A 19 12.28 -11.80 -1.10
N SER A 20 11.73 -13.01 -1.07
CA SER A 20 10.83 -13.50 -2.13
C SER A 20 9.60 -12.60 -2.23
N GLN A 21 8.93 -12.64 -3.39
CA GLN A 21 7.68 -11.90 -3.57
C GLN A 21 6.64 -12.28 -2.51
N ALA A 22 5.87 -11.30 -2.05
CA ALA A 22 4.80 -11.52 -1.09
C ALA A 22 3.65 -12.31 -1.72
N THR A 23 3.24 -13.40 -1.08
CA THR A 23 2.07 -14.21 -1.46
C THR A 23 0.81 -13.74 -0.70
N PRO A 24 -0.42 -14.10 -1.13
CA PRO A 24 -1.65 -13.78 -0.41
C PRO A 24 -1.60 -14.09 1.10
N GLU A 25 -1.03 -15.24 1.47
CA GLU A 25 -0.84 -15.64 2.87
C GLU A 25 -0.01 -14.64 3.68
N HIS A 26 0.99 -14.00 3.08
CA HIS A 26 1.79 -12.97 3.78
C HIS A 26 0.95 -11.74 4.12
N TYR A 27 0.02 -11.34 3.24
CA TYR A 27 -0.90 -10.23 3.52
C TYR A 27 -1.87 -10.59 4.64
N ARG A 28 -2.41 -11.81 4.63
CA ARG A 28 -3.27 -12.31 5.71
C ARG A 28 -2.54 -12.33 7.05
N LEU A 29 -1.33 -12.87 7.09
CA LEU A 29 -0.51 -12.89 8.32
C LEU A 29 -0.21 -11.47 8.84
N ALA A 30 0.08 -10.52 7.95
CA ALA A 30 0.44 -9.16 8.34
C ALA A 30 -0.75 -8.28 8.74
N PHE A 31 -1.91 -8.43 8.08
CA PHE A 31 -3.03 -7.48 8.20
C PHE A 31 -4.33 -8.08 8.72
N ASP A 32 -4.50 -9.40 8.72
CA ASP A 32 -5.73 -10.08 9.18
C ASP A 32 -5.52 -10.83 10.50
N PHE A 33 -4.35 -11.43 10.72
CA PHE A 33 -4.05 -12.15 11.97
C PHE A 33 -3.54 -11.26 13.12
N ASP A 34 -2.79 -10.19 12.82
CA ASP A 34 -2.25 -9.27 13.83
C ASP A 34 -3.20 -8.09 14.06
N ALA A 35 -3.60 -7.86 15.31
CA ALA A 35 -4.45 -6.73 15.71
C ALA A 35 -3.82 -5.36 15.38
N ASN A 36 -2.49 -5.23 15.40
CA ASN A 36 -1.84 -3.99 14.95
C ASN A 36 -1.95 -3.83 13.44
N GLY A 37 -1.82 -4.93 12.69
CA GLY A 37 -2.02 -4.96 11.25
C GLY A 37 -3.42 -4.52 10.85
N GLN A 38 -4.44 -5.03 11.55
CA GLN A 38 -5.85 -4.64 11.33
C GLN A 38 -6.06 -3.14 11.55
N LYS A 39 -5.51 -2.56 12.64
CA LYS A 39 -5.60 -1.11 12.90
C LYS A 39 -4.94 -0.27 11.81
N VAL A 40 -3.79 -0.71 11.31
CA VAL A 40 -3.12 -0.06 10.18
C VAL A 40 -3.98 -0.15 8.93
N LEU A 41 -4.56 -1.32 8.63
CA LEU A 41 -5.44 -1.49 7.49
C LEU A 41 -6.67 -0.58 7.57
N GLU A 42 -7.31 -0.46 8.73
CA GLU A 42 -8.43 0.46 8.96
C GLU A 42 -8.03 1.92 8.70
N ASP A 43 -6.87 2.37 9.20
CA ASP A 43 -6.36 3.72 8.95
C ASP A 43 -6.09 3.96 7.46
N LEU A 44 -5.53 2.97 6.75
CA LEU A 44 -5.30 3.05 5.29
C LEU A 44 -6.61 3.17 4.52
N VAL A 45 -7.61 2.34 4.85
CA VAL A 45 -8.96 2.42 4.26
C VAL A 45 -9.57 3.80 4.51
N ALA A 46 -9.53 4.28 5.76
CA ALA A 46 -10.09 5.57 6.13
C ALA A 46 -9.41 6.74 5.41
N ARG A 47 -8.12 6.65 5.06
CA ARG A 47 -7.37 7.70 4.37
C ARG A 47 -7.55 7.67 2.86
N PHE A 48 -7.45 6.50 2.25
CA PHE A 48 -7.24 6.35 0.82
C PHE A 48 -8.45 5.80 0.06
N CYS A 49 -9.39 5.13 0.73
CA CYS A 49 -10.62 4.62 0.11
C CYS A 49 -11.80 5.58 0.25
N LYS A 50 -11.54 6.88 0.42
CA LYS A 50 -12.59 7.92 0.37
C LYS A 50 -13.12 8.07 -1.05
N SER A 51 -14.23 8.79 -1.21
CA SER A 51 -14.81 9.09 -2.54
C SER A 51 -13.72 9.57 -3.50
N THR A 52 -13.49 8.77 -4.54
CA THR A 52 -12.45 9.02 -5.54
C THR A 52 -12.86 10.17 -6.45
N TYR A 53 -14.15 10.38 -6.67
CA TYR A 53 -14.67 11.46 -7.51
C TYR A 53 -14.54 12.84 -6.85
N VAL A 54 -13.95 13.78 -7.58
CA VAL A 54 -13.93 15.20 -7.21
C VAL A 54 -14.80 15.99 -8.19
N ARG A 55 -15.65 16.86 -7.63
CA ARG A 55 -16.55 17.70 -8.42
C ARG A 55 -15.78 18.88 -9.00
N GLY A 56 -15.70 18.98 -10.33
CA GLY A 56 -15.05 20.10 -11.02
C GLY A 56 -14.79 19.92 -12.51
N GLY A 57 -15.39 18.91 -13.16
CA GLY A 57 -15.15 18.65 -14.58
C GLY A 57 -13.71 18.24 -14.87
N GLN A 58 -13.14 18.76 -15.96
CA GLN A 58 -11.82 18.37 -16.46
C GLN A 58 -10.66 18.65 -15.49
N ASP A 59 -10.74 19.74 -14.71
CA ASP A 59 -9.71 20.07 -13.72
C ASP A 59 -9.73 19.11 -12.52
N ALA A 60 -10.90 18.52 -12.22
CA ALA A 60 -11.07 17.56 -11.14
C ALA A 60 -10.82 16.10 -11.57
N GLU A 61 -10.68 15.84 -12.86
CA GLU A 61 -10.43 14.50 -13.41
C GLU A 61 -9.07 13.97 -12.93
N ARG A 62 -8.03 14.79 -12.97
CA ARG A 62 -6.69 14.39 -12.50
C ARG A 62 -6.67 14.01 -11.02
N GLU A 63 -7.32 14.83 -10.19
CA GLU A 63 -7.46 14.56 -8.76
C GLU A 63 -8.25 13.27 -8.53
N SER A 64 -9.28 13.02 -9.34
CA SER A 64 -10.08 11.80 -9.24
C SER A 64 -9.27 10.55 -9.58
N CYS A 65 -8.50 10.60 -10.67
CA CYS A 65 -7.56 9.54 -11.05
C CYS A 65 -6.49 9.30 -9.96
N TYR A 66 -5.97 10.37 -9.37
CA TYR A 66 -5.00 10.27 -8.28
C TYR A 66 -5.60 9.54 -7.06
N ARG A 67 -6.82 9.90 -6.65
CA ARG A 67 -7.51 9.22 -5.54
C ARG A 67 -7.86 7.77 -5.85
N ALA A 68 -8.29 7.48 -7.08
CA ALA A 68 -8.54 6.11 -7.53
C ALA A 68 -7.25 5.26 -7.47
N GLY A 69 -6.12 5.84 -7.89
CA GLY A 69 -4.81 5.21 -7.79
C GLY A 69 -4.38 4.93 -6.34
N GLN A 70 -4.72 5.81 -5.39
CA GLN A 70 -4.47 5.57 -3.96
C GLN A 70 -5.34 4.43 -3.41
N ALA A 71 -6.63 4.43 -3.75
CA ALA A 71 -7.57 3.39 -3.32
C ALA A 71 -7.22 2.00 -3.87
N SER A 72 -6.68 1.92 -5.09
CA SER A 72 -6.33 0.64 -5.74
C SER A 72 -5.28 -0.15 -4.96
N VAL A 73 -4.35 0.52 -4.28
CA VAL A 73 -3.32 -0.13 -3.44
C VAL A 73 -3.95 -0.79 -2.22
N VAL A 74 -4.89 -0.12 -1.57
CA VAL A 74 -5.60 -0.69 -0.41
C VAL A 74 -6.51 -1.84 -0.87
N ASN A 75 -7.17 -1.70 -2.01
CA ASN A 75 -7.98 -2.76 -2.62
C ASN A 75 -7.15 -4.00 -2.98
N LEU A 76 -5.89 -3.83 -3.39
CA LEU A 76 -4.97 -4.95 -3.60
C LEU A 76 -4.73 -5.72 -2.30
N ILE A 77 -4.48 -5.05 -1.18
CA ILE A 77 -4.27 -5.69 0.12
C ILE A 77 -5.51 -6.51 0.51
N LEU A 78 -6.70 -5.89 0.45
CA LEU A 78 -7.97 -6.55 0.75
C LEU A 78 -8.20 -7.77 -0.16
N THR A 79 -7.93 -7.62 -1.46
CA THR A 79 -8.01 -8.72 -2.43
C THR A 79 -7.08 -9.87 -2.07
N LYS A 80 -5.84 -9.59 -1.65
CA LYS A 80 -4.87 -10.63 -1.23
C LYS A 80 -5.30 -11.33 0.04
N ILE A 81 -5.84 -10.61 1.02
CA ILE A 81 -6.41 -11.20 2.24
C ILE A 81 -7.58 -12.13 1.88
N ASN A 82 -8.50 -11.66 1.04
CA ASN A 82 -9.65 -12.46 0.62
C ASN A 82 -9.25 -13.70 -0.17
N GLN A 83 -8.25 -13.61 -1.06
CA GLN A 83 -7.66 -14.76 -1.77
C GLN A 83 -7.04 -15.81 -0.82
N ALA A 84 -6.46 -15.37 0.30
CA ALA A 84 -5.91 -16.29 1.31
C ALA A 84 -7.00 -16.91 2.19
N ASN A 85 -8.13 -16.21 2.37
CA ASN A 85 -9.25 -16.67 3.19
C ASN A 85 -10.21 -17.60 2.42
N ASP A 86 -10.38 -17.40 1.11
CA ASP A 86 -11.25 -18.21 0.26
C ASP A 86 -10.50 -18.68 -1.01
N PRO A 87 -10.28 -20.00 -1.17
CA PRO A 87 -9.64 -20.59 -2.35
C PRO A 87 -10.38 -20.31 -3.68
N ASN A 88 -11.67 -20.00 -3.62
CA ASN A 88 -12.51 -19.70 -4.79
C ASN A 88 -12.68 -18.21 -5.03
N TYR A 89 -12.03 -17.33 -4.26
CA TYR A 89 -12.16 -15.89 -4.44
C TYR A 89 -11.66 -15.48 -5.83
N LYS A 90 -12.60 -15.06 -6.68
CA LYS A 90 -12.31 -14.44 -7.96
C LYS A 90 -12.53 -12.95 -7.81
N THR A 91 -11.48 -12.19 -8.08
CA THR A 91 -11.66 -10.75 -8.31
C THR A 91 -12.38 -10.64 -9.64
N GLU A 92 -13.67 -10.31 -9.63
CA GLU A 92 -14.32 -9.86 -10.85
C GLU A 92 -13.54 -8.63 -11.31
N GLU A 93 -12.94 -8.70 -12.50
CA GLU A 93 -12.39 -7.51 -13.14
C GLU A 93 -13.56 -6.54 -13.23
N LEU A 94 -13.53 -5.49 -12.41
CA LEU A 94 -14.49 -4.40 -12.50
C LEU A 94 -14.27 -3.79 -13.88
N ASN A 95 -15.06 -4.25 -14.85
CA ASN A 95 -15.16 -3.62 -16.15
C ASN A 95 -15.67 -2.21 -15.88
N ASP A 96 -14.77 -1.24 -16.03
CA ASP A 96 -15.13 0.17 -16.15
C ASP A 96 -15.91 0.33 -17.47
N GLU A 97 -17.24 0.19 -17.43
CA GLU A 97 -18.17 0.65 -18.48
C GLU A 97 -18.28 2.17 -18.51
#